data_AF-A0A9E4H2C7-F1
#
_entry.id   AF-A0A9E4H2C7-F1
#
_cell.length_a   1.000
_cell.length_b   1.000
_cell.length_c   1.000
_cell.angle_alpha   90.00
_cell.angle_beta   90.00
_cell.angle_gamma   90.00
#
_symmetry.space_group_name_H-M   'P 1'
#
loop_
_entity.id
_entity.type
_entity.pdbx_description
1 polymer ?
#
loop_
_entity_poly.entity_id
_entity_poly.type
_entity_poly.pdbx_seq_one_letter_code
_entity_poly.pdbx_strand_id
1 'polypeptide(L)'
;MKRHLLYVLVFLFFAVLPGCKDNVDAPFRHEANEYETSVLEWLKIQQLSNGLLESSENGNVVSLYDQSLAAMAFMINDELPRTEAIFDFFNDRRSELNTAPGGFSQFRDRNGIPNGHRWMGDNAWPLIALNNYKALTGRSTYDSLATDLSGWLSSLQDPTDGGLWLDTTLKTSS
;
A
#
# COMPACT_ATOMS: atom_id res chain seq x y z
N MET A 1 33.17 -58.41 -14.84
CA MET A 1 31.80 -57.84 -14.78
C MET A 1 31.37 -57.48 -13.34
N LYS A 2 32.25 -56.84 -12.53
CA LYS A 2 31.97 -56.47 -11.12
C LYS A 2 32.67 -55.18 -10.65
N ARG A 3 33.23 -54.37 -11.56
CA ARG A 3 33.94 -53.12 -11.20
C ARG A 3 33.30 -51.83 -11.72
N HIS A 4 32.33 -51.91 -12.64
CA HIS A 4 31.57 -50.73 -13.08
C HIS A 4 30.31 -50.47 -12.26
N LEU A 5 29.83 -51.43 -11.47
CA LEU A 5 28.63 -51.24 -10.63
C LEU A 5 28.92 -50.48 -9.32
N LEU A 6 30.19 -50.42 -8.89
CA LEU A 6 30.57 -49.74 -7.65
C LEU A 6 30.77 -48.23 -7.82
N TYR A 7 31.17 -47.76 -9.01
CA TYR A 7 31.33 -46.33 -9.28
C TYR A 7 30.00 -45.60 -9.53
N VAL A 8 28.98 -46.31 -10.00
CA VAL A 8 27.63 -45.73 -10.21
C VAL A 8 26.92 -45.50 -8.87
N LEU A 9 27.24 -46.27 -7.84
CA LEU A 9 26.63 -46.14 -6.50
C LEU A 9 27.26 -45.03 -5.63
N VAL A 10 28.52 -44.64 -5.88
CA VAL A 10 29.19 -43.56 -5.15
C VAL A 10 28.82 -42.17 -5.69
N PHE A 11 28.50 -42.06 -6.99
CA PHE A 11 28.04 -40.79 -7.58
C PHE A 11 26.58 -40.45 -7.24
N LEU A 12 25.78 -41.42 -6.81
CA LEU A 12 24.39 -41.21 -6.40
C LEU A 12 24.22 -40.79 -4.94
N PHE A 13 25.29 -40.80 -4.14
CA PHE A 13 25.24 -40.42 -2.71
C PHE A 13 25.68 -38.98 -2.42
N PHE A 14 26.29 -38.28 -3.38
CA PHE A 14 26.76 -36.89 -3.21
C PHE A 14 25.86 -35.82 -3.84
N ALA A 15 24.74 -36.21 -4.47
CA ALA A 15 23.78 -35.28 -5.07
C ALA A 15 22.58 -34.95 -4.15
N VAL A 16 22.67 -35.27 -2.86
CA VAL A 16 21.66 -34.90 -1.86
C VAL A 16 22.34 -34.19 -0.68
N LEU A 17 23.06 -33.12 -1.00
CA LEU A 17 23.08 -32.02 -0.04
C LEU A 17 21.67 -31.44 -0.08
N PRO A 18 20.99 -31.26 1.07
CA PRO A 18 19.89 -30.33 1.09
C PRO A 18 20.51 -28.99 0.71
N GLY A 19 20.36 -28.60 -0.56
CA GLY A 19 20.47 -27.19 -0.91
C GLY A 19 19.57 -26.47 0.10
N CYS A 20 20.09 -25.42 0.72
CA CYS A 20 19.23 -24.44 1.37
C CYS A 20 18.08 -24.20 0.40
N LYS A 21 16.89 -24.70 0.75
CA LYS A 21 15.69 -24.14 0.20
C LYS A 21 15.71 -22.73 0.76
N ASP A 22 16.23 -21.80 -0.03
CA ASP A 22 15.78 -20.43 0.09
C ASP A 22 14.27 -20.56 0.06
N ASN A 23 13.65 -20.25 1.20
CA ASN A 23 12.22 -20.34 1.36
C ASN A 23 11.65 -19.17 0.58
N VAL A 24 11.62 -19.29 -0.75
CA VAL A 24 11.16 -18.27 -1.69
C VAL A 24 9.66 -17.95 -1.50
N ASP A 25 8.99 -18.77 -0.68
CA ASP A 25 7.58 -18.69 -0.34
C ASP A 25 7.31 -18.18 1.09
N ALA A 26 8.34 -17.88 1.89
CA ALA A 26 8.12 -17.16 3.13
C ALA A 26 7.95 -15.67 2.77
N PRO A 27 6.78 -15.04 3.02
CA PRO A 27 6.67 -13.60 2.86
C PRO A 27 7.78 -12.96 3.68
N PHE A 28 8.48 -11.97 3.10
CA PHE A 28 9.47 -11.18 3.82
C PHE A 28 8.81 -10.67 5.11
N ARG A 29 9.09 -11.35 6.22
CA ARG A 29 8.52 -11.02 7.51
C ARG A 29 9.48 -10.07 8.17
N HIS A 30 9.07 -8.82 8.30
CA HIS A 30 9.87 -7.83 8.99
C HIS A 30 9.84 -8.13 10.48
N GLU A 31 11.02 -8.33 11.06
CA GLU A 31 11.19 -8.38 12.51
C GLU A 31 11.54 -6.97 13.00
N ALA A 32 10.56 -6.30 13.61
CA ALA A 32 10.73 -4.95 14.13
C ALA A 32 11.71 -4.93 15.30
N ASN A 33 12.64 -3.97 15.30
CA ASN A 33 13.49 -3.68 16.45
C ASN A 33 12.72 -2.88 17.53
N GLU A 34 13.37 -2.59 18.66
CA GLU A 34 12.73 -1.88 19.79
C GLU A 34 12.21 -0.47 19.42
N TYR A 35 12.93 0.24 18.56
CA TYR A 35 12.51 1.56 18.07
C TYR A 35 11.34 1.46 17.11
N GLU A 36 11.38 0.52 16.16
CA GLU A 36 10.29 0.26 15.22
C GLU A 36 9.01 -0.17 15.98
N THR A 37 9.16 -1.00 17.00
CA THR A 37 8.06 -1.41 17.89
C THR A 37 7.45 -0.20 18.61
N SER A 38 8.28 0.70 19.14
CA SER A 38 7.81 1.90 19.83
C SER A 38 7.09 2.87 18.88
N VAL A 39 7.58 3.01 17.65
CA VAL A 39 6.94 3.82 16.60
C VAL A 39 5.60 3.21 16.19
N LEU A 40 5.53 1.88 16.03
CA LEU A 40 4.30 1.18 15.70
C LEU A 40 3.24 1.38 16.78
N GLU A 41 3.59 1.21 18.06
CA GLU A 41 2.65 1.43 19.16
C GLU A 41 2.17 2.89 19.21
N TRP A 42 3.04 3.86 18.93
CA TRP A 42 2.62 5.26 18.80
C TRP A 42 1.63 5.45 17.64
N LEU A 43 1.90 4.89 16.44
CA LEU A 43 0.97 4.95 15.30
C LEU A 43 -0.40 4.33 15.63
N LYS A 44 -0.40 3.21 16.36
CA LYS A 44 -1.62 2.51 16.80
C LYS A 44 -2.47 3.37 17.74
N ILE A 45 -1.84 4.21 18.57
CA ILE A 45 -2.51 5.19 19.45
C ILE A 45 -3.05 6.38 18.66
N GLN A 46 -2.35 6.82 17.60
CA GLN A 46 -2.80 7.95 16.77
C GLN A 46 -4.01 7.61 15.88
N GLN A 47 -4.28 6.33 15.63
CA GLN A 47 -5.41 5.92 14.80
C GLN A 47 -6.74 6.14 15.53
N LEU A 48 -7.57 6.98 14.92
CA LEU A 48 -8.90 7.34 15.38
C LEU A 48 -9.89 6.17 15.14
N SER A 49 -11.05 6.25 15.81
CA SER A 49 -12.09 5.23 15.69
C SER A 49 -12.71 5.10 14.29
N ASN A 50 -12.54 6.11 13.43
CA ASN A 50 -12.97 6.08 12.03
C ASN A 50 -11.89 5.54 11.08
N GLY A 51 -10.77 5.04 11.61
CA GLY A 51 -9.66 4.47 10.84
C GLY A 51 -8.57 5.47 10.44
N LEU A 52 -8.84 6.77 10.49
CA LEU A 52 -7.87 7.81 10.09
C LEU A 52 -6.79 8.05 11.16
N LEU A 53 -5.65 8.56 10.72
CA LEU A 53 -4.57 9.05 11.57
C LEU A 53 -4.37 10.55 11.37
N GLU A 54 -4.18 11.28 12.45
CA GLU A 54 -3.80 12.68 12.38
C GLU A 54 -2.31 12.81 11.99
N SER A 55 -2.01 13.75 11.11
CA SER A 55 -0.65 14.02 10.61
C SER A 55 0.32 14.53 11.70
N SER A 56 -0.24 15.01 12.82
CA SER A 56 0.50 15.42 13.99
C SER A 56 -0.28 15.03 15.24
N GLU A 57 0.44 14.63 16.29
CA GLU A 57 -0.17 14.30 17.58
C GLU A 57 -1.04 15.45 18.10
N ASN A 58 -2.25 15.12 18.57
CA ASN A 58 -3.25 16.08 19.06
C ASN A 58 -3.62 17.18 18.04
N GLY A 59 -3.45 16.88 16.75
CA GLY A 59 -3.79 17.78 15.66
C GLY A 59 -5.29 17.74 15.30
N ASN A 60 -5.57 18.19 14.09
CA ASN A 60 -6.84 17.98 13.40
C ASN A 60 -6.65 17.82 11.88
N VAL A 61 -5.40 17.82 11.40
CA VAL A 61 -5.10 17.67 9.97
C VAL A 61 -4.79 16.21 9.73
N VAL A 62 -5.43 15.64 8.72
CA VAL A 62 -5.23 14.27 8.24
C VAL A 62 -4.80 14.37 6.79
N SER A 63 -3.55 13.99 6.50
CA SER A 63 -3.00 13.92 5.15
C SER A 63 -3.27 12.57 4.49
N LEU A 64 -3.67 12.58 3.22
CA LEU A 64 -3.81 11.38 2.38
C LEU A 64 -2.48 10.62 2.25
N TYR A 65 -1.37 11.35 2.18
CA TYR A 65 -0.02 10.78 2.17
C TYR A 65 0.25 9.99 3.44
N ASP A 66 0.00 10.59 4.61
CA ASP A 66 0.25 9.94 5.91
C ASP A 66 -0.63 8.71 6.12
N GLN A 67 -1.88 8.74 5.63
CA GLN A 67 -2.76 7.56 5.67
C GLN A 67 -2.15 6.39 4.90
N SER A 68 -1.59 6.69 3.72
CA SER A 68 -0.99 5.68 2.84
C SER A 68 0.28 5.10 3.45
N LEU A 69 1.12 5.94 4.06
CA LEU A 69 2.31 5.48 4.78
C LEU A 69 1.96 4.66 6.03
N ALA A 70 0.98 5.11 6.81
CA ALA A 70 0.51 4.38 7.99
C ALA A 70 -0.05 3.00 7.60
N ALA A 71 -0.84 2.92 6.52
CA ALA A 71 -1.34 1.65 6.00
C ALA A 71 -0.20 0.69 5.64
N MET A 72 0.87 1.18 4.99
CA MET A 72 2.04 0.37 4.67
C MET A 72 2.84 -0.04 5.91
N ALA A 73 3.01 0.84 6.89
CA ALA A 73 3.66 0.52 8.16
C ALA A 73 2.89 -0.57 8.92
N PHE A 74 1.56 -0.48 8.98
CA PHE A 74 0.72 -1.52 9.57
C PHE A 74 0.82 -2.85 8.82
N MET A 75 0.82 -2.84 7.48
CA MET A 75 0.97 -4.06 6.68
C MET A 75 2.29 -4.79 6.93
N ILE A 76 3.41 -4.07 6.99
CA ILE A 76 4.74 -4.65 7.23
C ILE A 76 4.83 -5.29 8.63
N ASN A 77 3.98 -4.86 9.56
CA ASN A 77 3.94 -5.33 10.94
C ASN A 77 2.73 -6.23 11.26
N ASP A 78 2.13 -6.88 10.25
CA ASP A 78 0.99 -7.80 10.41
C ASP A 78 -0.28 -7.15 11.05
N GLU A 79 -0.39 -5.82 11.11
CA GLU A 79 -1.52 -5.06 11.71
C GLU A 79 -2.66 -4.83 10.68
N LEU A 80 -3.06 -5.89 9.97
CA LEU A 80 -4.03 -5.80 8.87
C LEU A 80 -5.37 -5.14 9.23
N PRO A 81 -5.99 -5.37 10.41
CA PRO A 81 -7.25 -4.71 10.74
C PRO A 81 -7.15 -3.18 10.74
N ARG A 82 -5.97 -2.64 11.08
CA ARG A 82 -5.73 -1.19 11.09
C ARG A 82 -5.50 -0.64 9.70
N THR A 83 -4.81 -1.39 8.85
CA THR A 83 -4.72 -1.11 7.41
C THR A 83 -6.10 -1.08 6.78
N GLU A 84 -6.92 -2.10 7.04
CA GLU A 84 -8.28 -2.23 6.49
C GLU A 84 -9.18 -1.08 6.95
N ALA A 85 -9.09 -0.64 8.21
CA ALA A 85 -9.84 0.52 8.70
C ALA A 85 -9.54 1.82 7.91
N ILE A 86 -8.28 2.04 7.50
CA ILE A 86 -7.91 3.18 6.64
C ILE A 86 -8.56 3.01 5.26
N PHE A 87 -8.44 1.83 4.66
CA PHE A 87 -8.97 1.58 3.31
C PHE A 87 -10.50 1.60 3.26
N ASP A 88 -11.17 1.09 4.29
CA ASP A 88 -12.63 1.15 4.44
C ASP A 88 -13.11 2.61 4.42
N PHE A 89 -12.43 3.50 5.15
CA PHE A 89 -12.76 4.93 5.16
C PHE A 89 -12.79 5.54 3.75
N PHE A 90 -11.79 5.22 2.91
CA PHE A 90 -11.69 5.75 1.54
C PHE A 90 -12.59 5.00 0.57
N ASN A 91 -12.78 3.69 0.75
CA ASN A 91 -13.65 2.86 -0.06
C ASN A 91 -15.12 3.30 0.05
N ASP A 92 -15.56 3.69 1.25
CA ASP A 92 -16.89 4.25 1.49
C ASP A 92 -17.06 5.65 0.87
N ARG A 93 -15.97 6.32 0.52
CA ARG A 93 -15.93 7.68 -0.06
C ARG A 93 -15.48 7.70 -1.50
N ARG A 94 -15.58 6.60 -2.25
CA ARG A 94 -15.29 6.58 -3.69
C ARG A 94 -16.08 7.61 -4.49
N SER A 95 -17.23 8.08 -3.99
CA SER A 95 -17.94 9.20 -4.62
C SER A 95 -17.12 10.50 -4.64
N GLU A 96 -16.26 10.74 -3.65
CA GLU A 96 -15.28 11.84 -3.63
C GLU A 96 -14.29 11.71 -4.81
N LEU A 97 -13.77 10.49 -5.02
CA LEU A 97 -12.83 10.17 -6.08
C LEU A 97 -13.47 10.25 -7.49
N ASN A 98 -14.71 9.79 -7.61
CA ASN A 98 -15.37 9.57 -8.90
C ASN A 98 -16.22 10.77 -9.37
N THR A 99 -16.47 11.74 -8.50
CA THR A 99 -17.26 12.95 -8.84
C THR A 99 -16.34 14.13 -9.07
N ALA A 100 -16.61 14.93 -10.10
CA ALA A 100 -15.85 16.14 -10.40
C ALA A 100 -15.63 17.00 -9.13
N PRO A 101 -14.40 17.45 -8.85
CA PRO A 101 -13.22 17.44 -9.73
C PRO A 101 -12.48 16.07 -9.83
N GLY A 102 -12.86 15.08 -9.03
CA GLY A 102 -12.24 13.77 -8.95
C GLY A 102 -10.99 13.74 -8.06
N GLY A 103 -10.54 12.54 -7.72
CA GLY A 103 -9.46 12.33 -6.75
C GLY A 103 -9.91 12.49 -5.29
N PHE A 104 -9.09 12.03 -4.36
CA PHE A 104 -9.24 12.35 -2.94
C PHE A 104 -8.50 13.62 -2.56
N SER A 105 -9.08 14.35 -1.61
CA SER A 105 -8.49 15.50 -0.95
C SER A 105 -7.12 15.17 -0.38
N GLN A 106 -6.13 16.03 -0.66
CA GLN A 106 -4.82 15.97 0.00
C GLN A 106 -4.96 15.99 1.52
N PHE A 107 -5.83 16.84 2.04
CA PHE A 107 -6.05 17.00 3.46
C PHE A 107 -7.52 16.82 3.83
N ARG A 108 -7.77 16.40 5.06
CA ARG A 108 -9.08 16.40 5.68
C ARG A 108 -8.96 16.72 7.15
N ASP A 109 -10.08 17.03 7.78
CA ASP A 109 -10.12 17.10 9.24
C ASP A 109 -10.18 15.69 9.86
N ARG A 110 -10.09 15.60 11.20
CA ARG A 110 -10.16 14.32 11.93
C ARG A 110 -11.47 13.56 11.75
N ASN A 111 -12.55 14.26 11.40
CA ASN A 111 -13.85 13.67 11.10
C ASN A 111 -13.94 13.18 9.65
N GLY A 112 -12.89 13.42 8.87
CA GLY A 112 -12.79 13.00 7.48
C GLY A 112 -13.34 14.01 6.48
N ILE A 113 -13.67 15.23 6.90
CA ILE A 113 -14.20 16.28 6.03
C ILE A 113 -13.10 16.79 5.11
N PRO A 114 -13.23 16.61 3.79
CA PRO A 114 -12.17 16.94 2.84
C PRO A 114 -11.91 18.44 2.75
N ASN A 115 -10.63 18.82 2.65
CA ASN A 115 -10.18 20.16 2.30
C ASN A 115 -8.90 20.11 1.43
N GLY A 116 -8.47 21.25 0.89
CA GLY A 116 -7.26 21.30 0.06
C GLY A 116 -7.39 20.68 -1.34
N HIS A 117 -6.25 20.50 -2.00
CA HIS A 117 -6.17 20.24 -3.43
C HIS A 117 -6.31 18.77 -3.86
N ARG A 118 -6.55 18.64 -5.17
CA ARG A 118 -6.62 17.48 -6.08
C ARG A 118 -5.33 16.78 -6.49
N TRP A 119 -4.26 16.78 -5.69
CA TRP A 119 -2.95 16.46 -6.26
C TRP A 119 -2.78 14.98 -6.64
N MET A 120 -2.32 14.77 -7.86
CA MET A 120 -1.96 13.49 -8.47
C MET A 120 -0.97 12.72 -7.61
N GLY A 121 0.08 13.40 -7.12
CA GLY A 121 1.11 12.79 -6.29
C GLY A 121 0.55 12.20 -4.99
N ASP A 122 -0.28 12.96 -4.27
CA ASP A 122 -0.91 12.48 -3.03
C ASP A 122 -1.87 11.31 -3.28
N ASN A 123 -2.55 11.30 -4.43
CA ASN A 123 -3.46 10.22 -4.84
C ASN A 123 -2.75 8.97 -5.39
N ALA A 124 -1.48 9.07 -5.78
CA ALA A 124 -0.69 7.91 -6.19
C ALA A 124 -0.31 7.01 -5.00
N TRP A 125 -0.06 7.59 -3.83
CA TRP A 125 0.29 6.86 -2.61
C TRP A 125 -0.75 5.84 -2.13
N PRO A 126 -2.06 6.15 -2.06
CA PRO A 126 -3.05 5.14 -1.68
C PRO A 126 -3.14 4.02 -2.71
N LEU A 127 -2.93 4.28 -4.00
CA LEU A 127 -2.87 3.21 -5.01
C LEU A 127 -1.68 2.27 -4.77
N ILE A 128 -0.50 2.81 -4.42
CA ILE A 128 0.66 2.01 -4.04
C ILE A 128 0.33 1.13 -2.82
N ALA A 129 -0.26 1.72 -1.77
CA ALA A 129 -0.64 0.99 -0.57
C ALA A 129 -1.66 -0.13 -0.84
N LEU A 130 -2.68 0.13 -1.67
CA LEU A 130 -3.70 -0.85 -2.05
C LEU A 130 -3.10 -2.01 -2.86
N ASN A 131 -2.17 -1.72 -3.78
CA ASN A 131 -1.49 -2.75 -4.54
C ASN A 131 -0.60 -3.64 -3.65
N ASN A 132 0.08 -3.04 -2.66
CA ASN A 132 0.83 -3.80 -1.65
C ASN A 132 -0.09 -4.68 -0.80
N TYR A 133 -1.26 -4.18 -0.39
CA TYR A 133 -2.26 -4.97 0.33
C TYR A 133 -2.76 -6.16 -0.50
N LYS A 134 -3.07 -5.94 -1.78
CA LYS A 134 -3.47 -6.99 -2.70
C LYS A 134 -2.39 -8.05 -2.86
N ALA A 135 -1.13 -7.63 -3.03
CA ALA A 135 0.00 -8.53 -3.17
C ALA A 135 0.25 -9.35 -1.89
N LEU A 136 0.14 -8.71 -0.73
CA LEU A 136 0.38 -9.32 0.59
C LEU A 136 -0.73 -10.32 0.96
N THR A 137 -1.99 -9.98 0.72
CA THR A 137 -3.14 -10.73 1.24
C THR A 137 -3.86 -11.60 0.21
N GLY A 138 -3.68 -11.31 -1.09
CA GLY A 138 -4.45 -11.88 -2.19
C GLY A 138 -5.93 -11.44 -2.23
N ARG A 139 -6.39 -10.62 -1.27
CA ARG A 139 -7.81 -10.25 -1.13
C ARG A 139 -8.23 -9.21 -2.16
N SER A 140 -9.44 -9.35 -2.70
CA SER A 140 -10.02 -8.43 -3.69
C SER A 140 -10.90 -7.33 -3.10
N THR A 141 -10.92 -7.19 -1.76
CA THR A 141 -11.84 -6.30 -1.03
C THR A 141 -11.83 -4.87 -1.57
N TYR A 142 -10.65 -4.36 -1.95
CA TYR A 142 -10.47 -2.98 -2.39
C TYR A 142 -10.13 -2.85 -3.89
N ASP A 143 -10.33 -3.90 -4.70
CA ASP A 143 -9.97 -3.88 -6.13
C ASP A 143 -10.72 -2.76 -6.88
N SER A 144 -11.97 -2.48 -6.50
CA SER A 144 -12.74 -1.37 -7.08
C SER A 144 -12.15 0.00 -6.74
N LEU A 145 -11.74 0.22 -5.49
CA LEU A 145 -11.07 1.46 -5.08
C LEU A 145 -9.73 1.66 -5.82
N ALA A 146 -8.92 0.60 -5.93
CA ALA A 146 -7.67 0.64 -6.68
C ALA A 146 -7.90 0.91 -8.17
N THR A 147 -8.93 0.31 -8.76
CA THR A 147 -9.31 0.53 -10.17
C THR A 147 -9.75 1.98 -10.39
N ASP A 148 -10.58 2.53 -9.51
CA ASP A 148 -11.05 3.92 -9.61
C ASP A 148 -9.87 4.90 -9.50
N LEU A 149 -8.95 4.67 -8.55
CA LEU A 149 -7.74 5.49 -8.37
C LEU A 149 -6.83 5.42 -9.60
N SER A 150 -6.57 4.20 -10.09
CA SER A 150 -5.76 4.00 -11.30
C SER A 150 -6.39 4.68 -12.51
N GLY A 151 -7.71 4.55 -12.68
CA GLY A 151 -8.44 5.19 -13.77
C GLY A 151 -8.33 6.71 -13.71
N TRP A 152 -8.51 7.30 -12.52
CA TRP A 152 -8.36 8.75 -12.34
C TRP A 152 -6.93 9.21 -12.62
N LEU A 153 -5.91 8.55 -12.08
CA LEU A 153 -4.50 8.89 -12.32
C LEU A 153 -4.13 8.79 -13.80
N SER A 154 -4.52 7.71 -14.48
CA SER A 154 -4.29 7.55 -15.93
C SER A 154 -5.03 8.61 -16.74
N SER A 155 -6.18 9.09 -16.27
CA SER A 155 -6.89 10.17 -16.94
C SER A 155 -6.13 11.50 -16.93
N LEU A 156 -5.16 11.68 -16.03
CA LEU A 156 -4.33 12.89 -15.95
C LEU A 156 -3.17 12.89 -16.95
N GLN A 157 -3.02 11.85 -17.77
CA GLN A 157 -1.94 11.81 -18.75
C GLN A 157 -2.13 12.86 -19.85
N ASP A 158 -1.08 13.63 -20.12
CA ASP A 158 -0.98 14.51 -21.27
C ASP A 158 -0.80 13.64 -22.54
N PRO A 159 -1.70 13.76 -23.53
CA PRO A 159 -1.60 12.99 -24.77
C PRO A 159 -0.39 13.37 -25.64
N THR A 160 0.29 14.47 -25.36
CA THR A 160 1.39 15.02 -26.17
C THR A 160 2.73 14.39 -25.82
N ASP A 161 3.06 14.32 -24.53
CA ASP A 161 4.36 13.84 -24.05
C ASP A 161 4.27 12.66 -23.07
N GLY A 162 3.06 12.28 -22.67
CA GLY A 162 2.82 11.18 -21.73
C GLY A 162 3.09 11.53 -20.26
N GLY A 163 3.42 12.79 -19.95
CA GLY A 163 3.52 13.31 -18.59
C GLY A 163 2.15 13.32 -17.89
N LEU A 164 2.15 13.58 -16.58
CA LEU A 164 0.91 13.64 -15.79
C LEU A 164 0.66 15.07 -15.31
N TRP A 165 -0.55 15.57 -15.55
CA TRP A 165 -1.02 16.81 -14.95
C TRP A 165 -1.12 16.65 -13.42
N LEU A 166 -0.88 17.74 -12.68
CA LEU A 166 -0.92 17.72 -11.23
C LEU A 166 -2.35 17.48 -10.70
N ASP A 167 -3.38 17.93 -11.41
CA ASP A 167 -4.79 17.67 -11.12
C ASP A 167 -5.66 17.86 -12.37
N THR A 168 -6.96 17.58 -12.24
CA THR A 168 -7.94 17.74 -13.32
C THR A 168 -8.18 19.19 -13.72
N THR A 169 -8.00 20.14 -12.78
CA THR A 169 -8.20 21.58 -13.04
C THR A 169 -7.17 22.08 -14.04
N LEU A 170 -5.90 21.75 -13.80
CA LEU A 170 -4.79 22.13 -14.67
C LEU A 170 -4.89 21.48 -16.04
N LYS A 171 -5.32 20.22 -16.10
CA LYS A 171 -5.61 19.53 -17.37
C LYS A 171 -6.67 20.23 -18.21
N THR A 172 -7.73 20.77 -17.59
CA THR A 172 -8.81 21.44 -18.34
C THR A 172 -8.47 22.88 -18.74
N SER A 173 -7.35 23.42 -18.26
CA SER A 173 -6.91 24.79 -18.53
C SER A 173 -5.85 24.92 -19.62
N SER A 174 -5.31 23.80 -20.11
CA SER A 174 -4.38 23.70 -21.24
C SER A 174 -5.08 23.44 -22.57
#